data_AF-A0A935UXQ6-F1
#
_entry.id   AF-A0A935UXQ6-F1
#
_cell.length_a   1.000
_cell.length_b   1.000
_cell.length_c   1.000
_cell.angle_alpha   90.00
_cell.angle_beta   90.00
_cell.angle_gamma   90.00
#
_symmetry.space_group_name_H-M   'P 1'
#
loop_
_entity.id
_entity.type
_entity.pdbx_description
1 polymer ?
#
loop_
_entity_poly.entity_id
_entity_poly.type
_entity_poly.pdbx_seq_one_letter_code
_entity_poly.pdbx_strand_id
1 'polypeptide(L)'
;MAPPGLSRETLAQALAASIGGVCAPGLHPQSEPSRVPGQPVFYNLTPSFEVLDAAGARFALCVDDLTLQDDLNKQAPARPGWWRVVGDDPRLLRLIARHIKPQGPLAEALAPAAALFGTDLQPGEGGLWKVVDETGASVALGAPLPGERERPCELITPPIDADHLVALEARLSLARSLGFFAPVEGATHLHFDAAPLRSARAVQNLVRLFVAFGPTLRARLGVNPRCRRLGPLQPELVSAAESPGFVNLPWEEARARLLLAKPDKYRDLNLRNLILALPHKHTVELRILPVHLHAGPIVQAAALGEALLRRSIVELPVERRPPLRPGPEADAALSAELEVAERPRRGADAGG
;
A
#
# COMPACT_ATOMS: atom_id res chain seq x y z
N MET A 1 -10.17 9.84 -5.80
CA MET A 1 -11.44 9.25 -6.25
C MET A 1 -11.92 9.99 -7.50
N ALA A 2 -12.44 9.26 -8.47
CA ALA A 2 -13.03 9.85 -9.68
C ALA A 2 -14.33 10.59 -9.34
N PRO A 3 -14.64 11.72 -10.00
CA PRO A 3 -15.96 12.33 -9.92
C PRO A 3 -17.03 11.39 -10.51
N PRO A 4 -18.31 11.54 -10.15
CA PRO A 4 -19.40 10.78 -10.76
C PRO A 4 -19.35 10.87 -12.29
N GLY A 5 -19.58 9.74 -12.97
CA GLY A 5 -19.51 9.61 -14.43
C GLY A 5 -18.12 9.21 -14.96
N LEU A 6 -17.04 9.44 -14.21
CA LEU A 6 -15.69 8.97 -14.54
C LEU A 6 -15.31 7.74 -13.71
N SER A 7 -14.22 7.07 -14.08
CA SER A 7 -13.71 5.90 -13.37
C SER A 7 -12.18 5.93 -13.24
N ARG A 8 -11.64 4.98 -12.47
CA ARG A 8 -10.18 4.76 -12.44
C ARG A 8 -9.59 4.41 -13.82
N GLU A 9 -10.38 3.81 -14.71
CA GLU A 9 -9.98 3.55 -16.10
C GLU A 9 -9.78 4.86 -16.87
N THR A 10 -10.65 5.85 -16.67
CA THR A 10 -10.54 7.17 -17.32
C THR A 10 -9.18 7.83 -17.01
N LEU A 11 -8.75 7.79 -15.75
CA LEU A 11 -7.43 8.32 -15.37
C LEU A 11 -6.30 7.54 -16.04
N ALA A 12 -6.36 6.21 -16.02
CA ALA A 12 -5.32 5.37 -16.63
C ALA A 12 -5.19 5.62 -18.15
N GLN A 13 -6.32 5.72 -18.86
CA GLN A 13 -6.34 6.05 -20.30
C GLN A 13 -5.77 7.44 -20.57
N ALA A 14 -6.12 8.44 -19.77
CA ALA A 14 -5.58 9.78 -19.92
C ALA A 14 -4.07 9.82 -19.66
N LEU A 15 -3.58 9.12 -18.63
CA LEU A 15 -2.15 9.03 -18.33
C LEU A 15 -1.38 8.31 -19.45
N ALA A 16 -1.95 7.25 -20.02
CA ALA A 16 -1.36 6.56 -21.17
C ALA A 16 -1.24 7.52 -22.37
N ALA A 17 -2.32 8.25 -22.69
CA ALA A 17 -2.32 9.19 -23.80
C ALA A 17 -1.29 10.33 -23.63
N SER A 18 -1.12 10.85 -22.40
CA SER A 18 -0.20 11.97 -22.16
C SER A 18 1.28 11.63 -22.33
N ILE A 19 1.64 10.35 -22.26
CA ILE A 19 3.02 9.87 -22.42
C ILE A 19 3.23 9.08 -23.73
N GLY A 20 2.23 9.05 -24.62
CA GLY A 20 2.27 8.23 -25.85
C GLY A 20 2.33 6.72 -25.56
N GLY A 21 1.81 6.30 -24.41
CA GLY A 21 1.82 4.93 -23.92
C GLY A 21 0.50 4.19 -24.14
N VAL A 22 0.32 3.09 -23.40
CA VAL A 22 -0.88 2.24 -23.46
C VAL A 22 -1.45 1.96 -22.07
N CYS A 23 -2.77 1.83 -22.00
CA CYS A 23 -3.48 1.39 -20.80
C CYS A 23 -3.80 -0.10 -20.95
N ALA A 24 -3.11 -0.95 -20.19
CA ALA A 24 -3.32 -2.39 -20.14
C ALA A 24 -4.26 -2.76 -18.99
N PRO A 25 -5.45 -3.32 -19.26
CA PRO A 25 -6.33 -3.80 -18.21
C PRO A 25 -5.74 -5.04 -17.53
N GLY A 26 -6.07 -5.22 -16.25
CA GLY A 26 -5.59 -6.32 -15.42
C GLY A 26 -6.52 -6.59 -14.25
N LEU A 27 -6.10 -7.54 -13.40
CA LEU A 27 -6.74 -7.79 -12.12
C LEU A 27 -5.72 -7.59 -11.00
N HIS A 28 -6.12 -6.87 -9.96
CA HIS A 28 -5.30 -6.62 -8.80
C HIS A 28 -5.83 -7.35 -7.57
N PRO A 29 -4.98 -8.13 -6.86
CA PRO A 29 -5.36 -8.73 -5.59
C PRO A 29 -5.48 -7.65 -4.52
N GLN A 30 -6.62 -7.62 -3.86
CA GLN A 30 -6.86 -6.68 -2.76
C GLN A 30 -6.08 -7.10 -1.52
N SER A 31 -5.49 -6.11 -0.85
CA SER A 31 -4.61 -6.36 0.28
C SER A 31 -5.34 -6.76 1.57
N GLU A 32 -6.64 -6.46 1.66
CA GLU A 32 -7.51 -6.80 2.78
C GLU A 32 -8.52 -7.87 2.37
N PRO A 33 -8.54 -9.03 3.05
CA PRO A 33 -9.58 -10.01 2.81
C PRO A 33 -10.90 -9.59 3.47
N SER A 34 -12.01 -9.97 2.85
CA SER A 34 -13.33 -9.85 3.44
C SER A 34 -13.48 -10.87 4.56
N ARG A 35 -13.77 -10.39 5.77
CA ARG A 35 -14.06 -11.23 6.95
C ARG A 35 -15.52 -11.07 7.32
N VAL A 36 -16.30 -12.12 7.13
CA VAL A 36 -17.67 -12.20 7.64
C VAL A 36 -17.67 -13.17 8.81
N PRO A 37 -18.18 -12.79 10.01
CA PRO A 37 -18.23 -13.70 11.16
C PRO A 37 -18.89 -15.03 10.81
N GLY A 38 -18.24 -16.14 11.17
CA GLY A 38 -18.73 -17.50 10.90
C GLY A 38 -18.56 -17.99 9.45
N GLN A 39 -17.93 -17.20 8.57
CA GLN A 39 -17.65 -17.56 7.18
C GLN A 39 -16.15 -17.68 6.92
N PRO A 40 -15.75 -18.40 5.85
CA PRO A 40 -14.38 -18.36 5.35
C PRO A 40 -13.89 -16.93 5.08
N VAL A 41 -12.59 -16.75 5.16
CA VAL A 41 -11.93 -15.49 4.80
C VAL A 41 -11.85 -15.43 3.27
N PHE A 42 -12.44 -14.39 2.69
CA PHE A 42 -12.47 -14.24 1.23
C PHE A 42 -11.46 -13.21 0.74
N TYR A 43 -10.80 -13.50 -0.37
CA TYR A 43 -9.89 -12.63 -1.08
C TYR A 43 -10.55 -12.12 -2.36
N ASN A 44 -10.16 -10.93 -2.81
CA ASN A 44 -10.78 -10.27 -3.96
C ASN A 44 -9.74 -9.98 -5.04
N LEU A 45 -10.10 -10.24 -6.29
CA LEU A 45 -9.47 -9.67 -7.48
C LEU A 45 -10.41 -8.62 -8.05
N THR A 46 -9.90 -7.40 -8.24
CA THR A 46 -10.67 -6.27 -8.79
C THR A 46 -10.03 -5.74 -10.06
N PRO A 47 -10.79 -5.09 -10.97
CA PRO A 47 -10.23 -4.52 -12.19
C PRO A 47 -9.18 -3.47 -11.86
N SER A 48 -8.05 -3.58 -12.53
CA SER A 48 -6.93 -2.64 -12.47
C SER A 48 -6.50 -2.22 -13.86
N PHE A 49 -5.81 -1.09 -13.93
CA PHE A 49 -5.36 -0.50 -15.19
C PHE A 49 -3.90 -0.09 -15.06
N GLU A 50 -3.03 -0.83 -15.73
CA GLU A 50 -1.61 -0.57 -15.80
C GLU A 50 -1.32 0.38 -16.95
N VAL A 51 -0.64 1.48 -16.65
CA VAL A 51 -0.21 2.48 -17.63
C VAL A 51 1.23 2.17 -17.98
N LEU A 52 1.48 1.82 -19.23
CA LEU A 52 2.80 1.53 -19.78
C LEU A 52 3.22 2.67 -20.70
N ASP A 53 4.50 3.06 -20.67
CA ASP A 53 5.06 3.99 -21.64
C ASP A 53 5.32 3.32 -23.01
N ALA A 54 5.86 4.09 -23.96
CA ALA A 54 6.18 3.59 -25.30
C ALA A 54 7.23 2.47 -25.32
N ALA A 55 8.05 2.35 -24.27
CA ALA A 55 9.04 1.28 -24.10
C ALA A 55 8.47 0.05 -23.37
N GLY A 56 7.20 0.10 -22.97
CA GLY A 56 6.54 -0.96 -22.19
C GLY A 56 6.89 -0.94 -20.70
N ALA A 57 7.55 0.10 -20.20
CA ALA A 57 7.83 0.24 -18.77
C ALA A 57 6.62 0.82 -18.04
N ARG A 58 6.38 0.36 -16.80
CA ARG A 58 5.24 0.81 -16.00
C ARG A 58 5.43 2.28 -15.60
N PHE A 59 4.52 3.13 -16.05
CA PHE A 59 4.38 4.50 -15.60
C PHE A 59 3.50 4.61 -14.35
N ALA A 60 2.37 3.90 -14.32
CA ALA A 60 1.49 3.90 -13.16
C ALA A 60 0.62 2.64 -13.13
N LEU A 61 0.02 2.36 -11.99
CA LEU A 61 -0.98 1.31 -11.84
C LEU A 61 -2.17 1.90 -11.06
N CYS A 62 -3.35 1.92 -11.69
CA CYS A 62 -4.59 2.38 -11.09
C CYS A 62 -5.39 1.18 -10.60
N VAL A 63 -5.59 1.07 -9.28
CA VAL A 63 -6.30 -0.05 -8.66
C VAL A 63 -7.48 0.43 -7.83
N ASP A 64 -8.37 -0.49 -7.49
CA ASP A 64 -9.43 -0.24 -6.53
C ASP A 64 -8.88 -0.23 -5.10
N ASP A 65 -9.50 0.55 -4.21
CA ASP A 65 -9.31 0.43 -2.76
C ASP A 65 -10.67 0.09 -2.14
N LEU A 66 -10.87 -1.20 -1.82
CA LEU A 66 -12.11 -1.70 -1.20
C LEU A 66 -12.41 -1.08 0.16
N THR A 67 -11.44 -0.41 0.78
CA THR A 67 -11.64 0.21 2.09
C THR A 67 -12.34 1.56 2.02
N LEU A 68 -12.35 2.22 0.86
CA LEU A 68 -13.07 3.48 0.63
C LEU A 68 -14.56 3.21 0.39
N GLN A 69 -15.40 3.84 1.21
CA GLN A 69 -16.84 3.55 1.29
C GLN A 69 -17.70 4.80 1.46
N ASP A 70 -17.25 5.80 2.22
CA ASP A 70 -18.07 6.95 2.63
C ASP A 70 -18.47 7.86 1.45
N ASP A 71 -17.64 7.95 0.41
CA ASP A 71 -17.88 8.79 -0.77
C ASP A 71 -18.73 8.11 -1.87
N LEU A 72 -19.16 6.86 -1.64
CA LEU A 72 -19.83 6.03 -2.64
C LEU A 72 -21.33 5.91 -2.39
N ASN A 73 -22.13 6.07 -3.44
CA ASN A 73 -23.51 5.62 -3.44
C ASN A 73 -23.54 4.08 -3.56
N LYS A 74 -23.76 3.41 -2.42
CA LYS A 74 -23.80 1.94 -2.34
C LYS A 74 -25.03 1.33 -2.98
N GLN A 75 -26.06 2.14 -3.22
CA GLN A 75 -27.31 1.74 -3.87
C GLN A 75 -27.26 1.89 -5.39
N ALA A 76 -26.19 2.50 -5.94
CA ALA A 76 -26.05 2.60 -7.38
C ALA A 76 -25.95 1.20 -8.01
N PRO A 77 -26.55 0.98 -9.18
CA PRO A 77 -26.47 -0.30 -9.87
C PRO A 77 -25.04 -0.57 -10.35
N ALA A 78 -24.69 -1.85 -10.44
CA ALA A 78 -23.42 -2.26 -11.02
C ALA A 78 -23.32 -1.80 -12.49
N ARG A 79 -22.13 -1.34 -12.90
CA ARG A 79 -21.86 -0.98 -14.29
C ARG A 79 -21.41 -2.21 -15.10
N PRO A 80 -21.86 -2.34 -16.37
CA PRO A 80 -21.36 -3.38 -17.26
C PRO A 80 -19.82 -3.36 -17.35
N GLY A 81 -19.20 -4.54 -17.34
CA GLY A 81 -17.74 -4.68 -17.38
C GLY A 81 -17.01 -4.43 -16.05
N TRP A 82 -17.71 -3.99 -15.00
CA TRP A 82 -17.14 -3.81 -13.66
C TRP A 82 -17.54 -4.97 -12.75
N TRP A 83 -16.60 -5.87 -12.52
CA TRP A 83 -16.81 -7.08 -11.73
C TRP A 83 -15.56 -7.44 -10.93
N ARG A 84 -15.72 -8.31 -9.94
CA ARG A 84 -14.64 -8.87 -9.14
C ARG A 84 -14.70 -10.38 -9.14
N VAL A 85 -13.57 -11.01 -8.82
CA VAL A 85 -13.50 -12.44 -8.50
C VAL A 85 -13.21 -12.60 -7.01
N VAL A 86 -13.93 -13.49 -6.37
CA VAL A 86 -13.82 -13.79 -4.94
C VAL A 86 -13.50 -15.26 -4.75
N GLY A 87 -12.61 -15.58 -3.82
CA GLY A 87 -12.25 -16.94 -3.47
C GLY A 87 -11.65 -16.99 -2.05
N ASP A 88 -11.64 -18.15 -1.44
CA ASP A 88 -11.12 -18.38 -0.09
C ASP A 88 -9.65 -18.85 -0.08
N ASP A 89 -9.14 -19.32 -1.22
CA ASP A 89 -7.72 -19.63 -1.42
C ASP A 89 -7.01 -18.58 -2.31
N PRO A 90 -6.07 -17.79 -1.75
CA PRO A 90 -5.34 -16.78 -2.52
C PRO A 90 -4.38 -17.39 -3.57
N ARG A 91 -3.99 -18.67 -3.45
CA ARG A 91 -3.20 -19.38 -4.45
C ARG A 91 -4.04 -19.67 -5.69
N LEU A 92 -5.27 -20.13 -5.50
CA LEU A 92 -6.21 -20.39 -6.59
C LEU A 92 -6.62 -19.10 -7.29
N LEU A 93 -6.88 -18.02 -6.55
CA LEU A 93 -7.14 -16.72 -7.17
C LEU A 93 -5.96 -16.22 -8.01
N ARG A 94 -4.71 -16.37 -7.55
CA ARG A 94 -3.53 -16.01 -8.35
C ARG A 94 -3.41 -16.86 -9.62
N LEU A 95 -3.79 -18.13 -9.56
CA LEU A 95 -3.84 -18.99 -10.74
C LEU A 95 -4.93 -18.50 -11.69
N ILE A 96 -6.16 -18.33 -11.22
CA ILE A 96 -7.30 -17.81 -12.00
C ILE A 96 -6.96 -16.49 -12.70
N ALA A 97 -6.34 -15.54 -11.98
CA ALA A 97 -5.95 -14.24 -12.52
C ALA A 97 -5.02 -14.33 -13.76
N ARG A 98 -4.29 -15.45 -13.94
CA ARG A 98 -3.41 -15.70 -15.09
C ARG A 98 -4.15 -16.26 -16.31
N HIS A 99 -5.36 -16.79 -16.13
CA HIS A 99 -6.12 -17.47 -17.19
C HIS A 99 -7.31 -16.64 -17.69
N ILE A 100 -7.79 -15.66 -16.91
CA ILE A 100 -8.98 -14.88 -17.25
C ILE A 100 -8.65 -13.56 -17.92
N LYS A 101 -9.58 -13.05 -18.72
CA LYS A 101 -9.49 -11.72 -19.32
C LYS A 101 -10.08 -10.67 -18.37
N PRO A 102 -9.38 -9.57 -18.06
CA PRO A 102 -9.80 -8.59 -17.05
C PRO A 102 -10.89 -7.61 -17.52
N GLN A 103 -11.44 -7.79 -18.72
CA GLN A 103 -12.43 -6.92 -19.34
C GLN A 103 -13.52 -7.74 -20.04
N GLY A 104 -14.62 -7.07 -20.33
CA GLY A 104 -15.77 -7.64 -21.02
C GLY A 104 -16.80 -8.26 -20.08
N PRO A 105 -17.78 -8.99 -20.64
CA PRO A 105 -18.82 -9.67 -19.86
C PRO A 105 -18.21 -10.68 -18.88
N LEU A 106 -18.70 -10.68 -17.64
CA LEU A 106 -18.17 -11.52 -16.56
C LEU A 106 -18.15 -13.02 -16.90
N ALA A 107 -19.20 -13.52 -17.55
CA ALA A 107 -19.29 -14.92 -17.96
C ALA A 107 -18.16 -15.29 -18.94
N GLU A 108 -17.96 -14.47 -19.97
CA GLU A 108 -16.90 -14.69 -20.98
C GLU A 108 -15.51 -14.58 -20.35
N ALA A 109 -15.33 -13.62 -19.44
CA ALA A 109 -14.07 -13.42 -18.72
C ALA A 109 -13.69 -14.64 -17.86
N LEU A 110 -14.67 -15.25 -17.17
CA LEU A 110 -14.45 -16.38 -16.27
C LEU A 110 -14.45 -17.75 -16.95
N ALA A 111 -14.96 -17.88 -18.17
CA ALA A 111 -15.05 -19.18 -18.85
C ALA A 111 -13.69 -19.93 -18.92
N PRO A 112 -12.54 -19.27 -19.18
CA PRO A 112 -11.24 -19.94 -19.12
C PRO A 112 -10.88 -20.49 -17.73
N ALA A 113 -11.37 -19.87 -16.65
CA ALA A 113 -11.15 -20.39 -15.30
C ALA A 113 -11.96 -21.66 -15.04
N ALA A 114 -13.20 -21.76 -15.52
CA ALA A 114 -13.97 -23.01 -15.41
C ALA A 114 -13.32 -24.14 -16.22
N ALA A 115 -12.89 -23.83 -17.45
CA ALA A 115 -12.16 -24.80 -18.29
C ALA A 115 -10.88 -25.32 -17.63
N LEU A 116 -10.16 -24.49 -16.85
CA LEU A 116 -8.98 -24.91 -16.09
C LEU A 116 -9.29 -26.02 -15.07
N PHE A 117 -10.49 -26.04 -14.50
CA PHE A 117 -10.95 -27.05 -13.56
C PHE A 117 -11.77 -28.16 -14.23
N GLY A 118 -11.83 -28.20 -15.56
CA GLY A 118 -12.57 -29.21 -16.32
C GLY A 118 -14.08 -29.08 -16.20
N THR A 119 -14.59 -27.88 -15.92
CA THR A 119 -16.03 -27.63 -15.69
C THR A 119 -16.56 -26.48 -16.54
N ASP A 120 -17.90 -26.37 -16.58
CA ASP A 120 -18.60 -25.21 -17.12
C ASP A 120 -18.94 -24.20 -16.02
N LEU A 121 -19.05 -22.92 -16.40
CA LEU A 121 -19.51 -21.89 -15.48
C LEU A 121 -20.97 -22.12 -15.07
N GLN A 122 -21.23 -22.01 -13.77
CA GLN A 122 -22.59 -22.11 -13.25
C GLN A 122 -23.17 -20.72 -12.96
N PRO A 123 -24.37 -20.38 -13.48
CA PRO A 123 -25.02 -19.12 -13.14
C PRO A 123 -25.48 -19.14 -11.68
N GLY A 124 -25.38 -17.98 -11.02
CA GLY A 124 -25.95 -17.72 -9.71
C GLY A 124 -26.92 -16.53 -9.74
N GLU A 125 -27.58 -16.29 -8.61
CA GLU A 125 -28.49 -15.14 -8.46
C GLU A 125 -27.74 -13.80 -8.58
N GLY A 126 -28.44 -12.74 -8.99
CA GLY A 126 -27.89 -11.38 -9.00
C GLY A 126 -26.72 -11.15 -9.98
N GLY A 127 -26.61 -11.97 -11.03
CA GLY A 127 -25.52 -11.88 -12.02
C GLY A 127 -24.21 -12.51 -11.57
N LEU A 128 -24.25 -13.33 -10.51
CA LEU A 128 -23.12 -14.13 -10.06
C LEU A 128 -22.79 -15.26 -11.05
N TRP A 129 -21.52 -15.61 -11.13
CA TRP A 129 -21.04 -16.78 -11.86
C TRP A 129 -20.10 -17.60 -10.97
N LYS A 130 -20.24 -18.91 -10.95
CA LYS A 130 -19.43 -19.80 -10.13
C LYS A 130 -18.48 -20.62 -11.00
N VAL A 131 -17.23 -20.67 -10.58
CA VAL A 131 -16.24 -21.65 -11.02
C VAL A 131 -16.26 -22.76 -9.97
N VAL A 132 -16.48 -24.00 -10.42
CA VAL A 132 -16.54 -25.18 -9.56
C VAL A 132 -15.54 -26.23 -10.02
N ASP A 133 -15.19 -27.17 -9.14
CA ASP A 133 -14.44 -28.36 -9.52
C ASP A 133 -15.37 -29.50 -10.00
N GLU A 134 -14.76 -30.63 -10.38
CA GLU A 134 -15.47 -31.83 -10.85
C GLU A 134 -16.45 -32.44 -9.83
N THR A 135 -16.29 -32.12 -8.54
CA THR A 135 -17.19 -32.56 -7.47
C THR A 135 -18.35 -31.58 -7.23
N GLY A 136 -18.34 -30.44 -7.92
CA GLY A 136 -19.29 -29.35 -7.74
C GLY A 136 -18.92 -28.41 -6.59
N ALA A 137 -17.73 -28.54 -5.99
CA ALA A 137 -17.29 -27.62 -4.94
C ALA A 137 -16.89 -26.27 -5.53
N SER A 138 -17.23 -25.19 -4.83
CA SER A 138 -16.93 -23.82 -5.29
C SER A 138 -15.43 -23.53 -5.20
N VAL A 139 -14.84 -23.12 -6.31
CA VAL A 139 -13.44 -22.68 -6.39
C VAL A 139 -13.33 -21.15 -6.34
N ALA A 140 -14.17 -20.45 -7.10
CA ALA A 140 -14.22 -19.00 -7.13
C ALA A 140 -15.58 -18.50 -7.60
N LEU A 141 -15.88 -17.25 -7.26
CA LEU A 141 -17.13 -16.57 -7.60
C LEU A 141 -16.81 -15.28 -8.35
N GLY A 142 -17.38 -15.12 -9.54
CA GLY A 142 -17.52 -13.85 -10.21
C GLY A 142 -18.73 -13.09 -9.69
N ALA A 143 -18.56 -11.81 -9.40
CA ALA A 143 -19.65 -10.94 -9.00
C ALA A 143 -19.53 -9.56 -9.65
N PRO A 144 -20.64 -8.95 -10.11
CA PRO A 144 -20.66 -7.53 -10.43
C PRO A 144 -20.17 -6.70 -9.24
N LEU A 145 -19.44 -5.62 -9.51
CA LEU A 145 -19.08 -4.65 -8.49
C LEU A 145 -20.31 -3.76 -8.24
N PRO A 146 -20.92 -3.79 -7.03
CA PRO A 146 -22.11 -3.00 -6.74
C PRO A 146 -21.74 -1.54 -6.52
N GLY A 147 -22.70 -0.62 -6.61
CA GLY A 147 -22.47 0.79 -6.31
C GLY A 147 -21.53 1.45 -7.30
N GLU A 148 -21.00 2.61 -6.93
CA GLU A 148 -20.05 3.37 -7.75
C GLU A 148 -18.59 2.91 -7.58
N ARG A 149 -18.37 1.59 -7.48
CA ARG A 149 -17.06 0.98 -7.18
C ARG A 149 -16.02 1.14 -8.29
N GLU A 150 -16.37 1.69 -9.44
CA GLU A 150 -15.42 2.07 -10.48
C GLU A 150 -14.67 3.37 -10.18
N ARG A 151 -15.17 4.18 -9.25
CA ARG A 151 -14.65 5.53 -8.94
C ARG A 151 -13.43 5.55 -8.02
N PRO A 152 -13.29 4.69 -6.99
CA PRO A 152 -12.07 4.65 -6.21
C PRO A 152 -10.87 4.30 -7.09
N CYS A 153 -9.78 5.02 -6.86
CA CYS A 153 -8.54 4.88 -7.61
C CYS A 153 -7.38 5.10 -6.64
N GLU A 154 -6.73 4.02 -6.23
CA GLU A 154 -5.39 4.08 -5.66
C GLU A 154 -4.40 4.10 -6.84
N LEU A 155 -3.58 5.14 -6.88
CA LEU A 155 -2.57 5.34 -7.92
C LEU A 155 -1.21 4.90 -7.37
N ILE A 156 -0.65 3.85 -7.94
CA ILE A 156 0.64 3.27 -7.55
C ILE A 156 1.68 3.64 -8.60
N THR A 157 2.82 4.18 -8.16
CA THR A 157 3.96 4.48 -9.03
C THR A 157 4.96 3.31 -9.04
N PRO A 158 5.79 3.17 -10.09
CA PRO A 158 7.08 2.50 -9.92
C PRO A 158 7.93 3.25 -8.85
N PRO A 159 9.06 2.66 -8.40
CA PRO A 159 10.08 3.43 -7.68
C PRO A 159 10.43 4.71 -8.45
N ILE A 160 10.65 5.79 -7.71
CA ILE A 160 11.07 7.09 -8.25
C ILE A 160 12.41 7.39 -7.60
N ASP A 161 13.46 7.47 -8.41
CA ASP A 161 14.83 7.64 -7.89
C ASP A 161 15.29 9.12 -7.88
N ALA A 162 14.70 9.95 -8.74
CA ALA A 162 15.03 11.36 -8.91
C ALA A 162 13.82 12.19 -9.31
N ASP A 163 13.94 13.51 -9.21
CA ASP A 163 12.94 14.49 -9.66
C ASP A 163 11.51 14.18 -9.17
N HIS A 164 11.40 13.73 -7.92
CA HIS A 164 10.16 13.25 -7.31
C HIS A 164 8.97 14.19 -7.53
N LEU A 165 9.19 15.50 -7.43
CA LEU A 165 8.15 16.50 -7.65
C LEU A 165 7.61 16.45 -9.08
N VAL A 166 8.51 16.46 -10.08
CA VAL A 166 8.14 16.40 -11.50
C VAL A 166 7.46 15.08 -11.83
N ALA A 167 8.03 13.97 -11.36
CA ALA A 167 7.50 12.63 -11.60
C ALA A 167 6.07 12.49 -11.02
N LEU A 168 5.83 12.95 -9.80
CA LEU A 168 4.51 12.89 -9.17
C LEU A 168 3.53 13.88 -9.82
N GLU A 169 3.94 15.12 -10.12
CA GLU A 169 3.07 16.10 -10.78
C GLU A 169 2.63 15.67 -12.17
N ALA A 170 3.48 14.98 -12.94
CA ALA A 170 3.11 14.44 -14.25
C ALA A 170 1.90 13.48 -14.18
N ARG A 171 1.65 12.87 -13.01
CA ARG A 171 0.50 11.99 -12.77
C ARG A 171 -0.66 12.76 -12.11
N LEU A 172 -0.34 13.52 -11.06
CA LEU A 172 -1.34 14.16 -10.22
C LEU A 172 -2.00 15.37 -10.90
N SER A 173 -1.29 16.10 -11.76
CA SER A 173 -1.87 17.23 -12.50
C SER A 173 -3.03 16.79 -13.39
N LEU A 174 -2.90 15.63 -14.03
CA LEU A 174 -3.92 15.06 -14.89
C LEU A 174 -5.13 14.56 -14.09
N ALA A 175 -4.88 13.93 -12.94
CA ALA A 175 -5.96 13.57 -12.02
C ALA A 175 -6.77 14.82 -11.61
N ARG A 176 -6.09 15.92 -11.26
CA ARG A 176 -6.74 17.19 -10.94
C ARG A 176 -7.52 17.77 -12.12
N SER A 177 -6.97 17.77 -13.34
CA SER A 177 -7.66 18.31 -14.52
C SER A 177 -8.91 17.50 -14.90
N LEU A 178 -8.95 16.21 -14.55
CA LEU A 178 -10.13 15.35 -14.69
C LEU A 178 -11.12 15.48 -13.53
N GLY A 179 -10.87 16.35 -12.55
CA GLY A 179 -11.75 16.57 -11.40
C GLY A 179 -11.69 15.47 -10.34
N PHE A 180 -10.61 14.67 -10.30
CA PHE A 180 -10.42 13.74 -9.19
C PHE A 180 -10.24 14.51 -7.88
N PHE A 181 -10.71 13.93 -6.79
CA PHE A 181 -10.63 14.52 -5.45
C PHE A 181 -10.05 13.52 -4.43
N ALA A 182 -9.56 14.03 -3.31
CA ALA A 182 -9.10 13.21 -2.18
C ALA A 182 -10.32 12.60 -1.45
N PRO A 183 -10.47 11.27 -1.39
CA PRO A 183 -11.60 10.64 -0.70
C PRO A 183 -11.52 10.84 0.81
N VAL A 184 -12.67 10.87 1.48
CA VAL A 184 -12.82 11.15 2.92
C VAL A 184 -12.01 10.17 3.77
N GLU A 185 -11.97 8.90 3.40
CA GLU A 185 -11.26 7.85 4.13
C GLU A 185 -9.84 7.59 3.62
N GLY A 186 -9.40 8.34 2.61
CA GLY A 186 -8.15 8.10 1.91
C GLY A 186 -6.89 8.34 2.75
N ALA A 187 -5.84 7.60 2.40
CA ALA A 187 -4.48 7.84 2.85
C ALA A 187 -3.49 7.73 1.66
N THR A 188 -2.32 8.34 1.81
CA THR A 188 -1.16 8.13 0.92
C THR A 188 -0.14 7.29 1.66
N HIS A 189 0.35 6.24 1.00
CA HIS A 189 1.40 5.37 1.54
C HIS A 189 2.72 5.67 0.83
N LEU A 190 3.78 5.91 1.60
CA LEU A 190 5.14 6.04 1.07
C LEU A 190 5.92 4.77 1.34
N HIS A 191 6.46 4.17 0.28
CA HIS A 191 7.29 2.98 0.35
C HIS A 191 8.76 3.34 0.18
N PHE A 192 9.60 2.95 1.13
CA PHE A 192 11.04 3.13 1.07
C PHE A 192 11.73 1.78 1.01
N ASP A 193 12.86 1.70 0.28
CA ASP A 193 13.70 0.51 0.27
C ASP A 193 14.12 0.14 1.71
N ALA A 194 13.92 -1.11 2.08
CA ALA A 194 14.23 -1.61 3.41
C ALA A 194 15.63 -2.24 3.51
N ALA A 195 16.35 -2.40 2.39
CA ALA A 195 17.67 -3.03 2.41
C ALA A 195 18.65 -2.39 3.41
N PRO A 196 18.75 -1.05 3.53
CA PRO A 196 19.63 -0.41 4.51
C PRO A 196 19.24 -0.68 5.98
N LEU A 197 18.00 -1.09 6.23
CA LEU A 197 17.47 -1.36 7.57
C LEU A 197 17.67 -2.80 8.04
N ARG A 198 18.35 -3.66 7.26
CA ARG A 198 18.64 -5.06 7.63
C ARG A 198 19.68 -5.17 8.74
N SER A 199 19.39 -4.56 9.88
CA SER A 199 20.21 -4.50 11.08
C SER A 199 19.29 -4.37 12.29
N ALA A 200 19.57 -5.14 13.35
CA ALA A 200 18.81 -5.06 14.59
C ALA A 200 18.88 -3.65 15.21
N ARG A 201 20.04 -3.00 15.12
CA ARG A 201 20.23 -1.61 15.56
C ARG A 201 19.37 -0.63 14.78
N ALA A 202 19.38 -0.74 13.45
CA ALA A 202 18.60 0.17 12.61
C ALA A 202 17.11 0.07 12.92
N VAL A 203 16.58 -1.16 13.04
CA VAL A 203 15.17 -1.35 13.42
C VAL A 203 14.88 -0.86 14.83
N GLN A 204 15.75 -1.11 15.82
CA GLN A 204 15.54 -0.60 17.17
C GLN A 204 15.51 0.95 17.19
N ASN A 205 16.44 1.60 16.49
CA ASN A 205 16.46 3.06 16.37
C ASN A 205 15.18 3.58 15.72
N LEU A 206 14.74 2.96 14.61
CA LEU A 206 13.52 3.34 13.92
C LEU A 206 12.27 3.17 14.80
N VAL A 207 12.18 2.06 15.53
CA VAL A 207 11.10 1.83 16.50
C VAL A 207 11.09 2.93 17.57
N ARG A 208 12.25 3.25 18.15
CA ARG A 208 12.35 4.30 19.18
C ARG A 208 11.97 5.68 18.65
N LEU A 209 12.37 6.03 17.42
CA LEU A 209 11.94 7.27 16.78
C LEU A 209 10.41 7.36 16.69
N PHE A 210 9.74 6.29 16.24
CA PHE A 210 8.28 6.28 16.11
C PHE A 210 7.55 6.18 17.46
N VAL A 211 8.14 5.56 18.47
CA VAL A 211 7.60 5.59 19.84
C VAL A 211 7.69 7.01 20.42
N ALA A 212 8.84 7.66 20.33
CA ALA A 212 9.07 8.98 20.92
C ALA A 212 8.33 10.09 20.15
N PHE A 213 8.39 10.09 18.81
CA PHE A 213 7.92 11.19 17.98
C PHE A 213 6.64 10.88 17.20
N GLY A 214 6.05 9.69 17.35
CA GLY A 214 4.82 9.29 16.65
C GLY A 214 3.69 10.33 16.71
N PRO A 215 3.32 10.85 17.90
CA PRO A 215 2.31 11.92 18.00
C PRO A 215 2.70 13.19 17.23
N THR A 216 3.95 13.62 17.33
CA THR A 216 4.49 14.80 16.62
C THR A 216 4.44 14.60 15.12
N LEU A 217 4.85 13.43 14.61
CA LEU A 217 4.77 13.07 13.20
C LEU A 217 3.32 13.10 12.69
N ARG A 218 2.37 12.55 13.46
CA ARG A 218 0.94 12.61 13.13
C ARG A 218 0.41 14.03 13.03
N ALA A 219 0.80 14.90 13.96
CA ALA A 219 0.41 16.31 13.97
C ALA A 219 1.02 17.06 12.77
N ARG A 220 2.32 16.89 12.53
CA ARG A 220 3.06 17.56 11.44
C ARG A 220 2.59 17.13 10.06
N LEU A 221 2.26 15.85 9.88
CA LEU A 221 1.80 15.30 8.61
C LEU A 221 0.28 15.45 8.39
N GLY A 222 -0.47 15.96 9.39
CA GLY A 222 -1.91 16.18 9.27
C GLY A 222 -2.70 14.90 9.05
N VAL A 223 -2.48 13.87 9.89
CA VAL A 223 -3.13 12.56 9.75
C VAL A 223 -4.64 12.69 9.56
N ASN A 224 -5.19 11.96 8.58
CA ASN A 224 -6.62 11.95 8.32
C ASN A 224 -7.38 11.23 9.46
N PRO A 225 -8.22 11.92 10.26
CA PRO A 225 -8.93 11.31 11.39
C PRO A 225 -9.99 10.29 10.94
N ARG A 226 -10.40 10.31 9.67
CA ARG A 226 -11.35 9.35 9.10
C ARG A 226 -10.67 8.06 8.63
N CYS A 227 -9.34 8.04 8.53
CA CYS A 227 -8.59 6.83 8.20
C CYS A 227 -8.45 5.94 9.45
N ARG A 228 -9.18 4.82 9.46
CA ARG A 228 -9.28 3.91 10.62
C ARG A 228 -8.17 2.85 10.71
N ARG A 229 -7.35 2.72 9.66
CA ARG A 229 -6.36 1.65 9.48
C ARG A 229 -4.93 2.12 9.77
N LEU A 230 -4.81 2.92 10.82
CA LEU A 230 -3.60 3.60 11.27
C LEU A 230 -3.52 3.55 12.80
N GLY A 231 -2.36 3.89 13.34
CA GLY A 231 -2.14 3.89 14.77
C GLY A 231 -0.68 3.69 15.14
N PRO A 232 -0.32 3.89 16.42
CA PRO A 232 1.04 3.70 16.89
C PRO A 232 1.53 2.27 16.64
N LEU A 233 2.85 2.09 16.68
CA LEU A 233 3.48 0.77 16.61
C LEU A 233 2.85 -0.19 17.62
N GLN A 234 2.73 -1.44 17.20
CA GLN A 234 2.19 -2.51 18.01
C GLN A 234 3.06 -2.75 19.27
N PRO A 235 2.49 -2.82 20.49
CA PRO A 235 3.25 -3.01 21.72
C PRO A 235 4.17 -4.23 21.72
N GLU A 236 3.71 -5.36 21.17
CA GLU A 236 4.52 -6.58 21.08
C GLU A 236 5.75 -6.40 20.19
N LEU A 237 5.60 -5.63 19.09
CA LEU A 237 6.71 -5.32 18.19
C LEU A 237 7.72 -4.38 18.84
N VAL A 238 7.23 -3.37 19.58
CA VAL A 238 8.08 -2.46 20.36
C VAL A 238 8.85 -3.25 21.42
N SER A 239 8.17 -4.09 22.19
CA SER A 239 8.79 -4.94 23.22
C SER A 239 9.86 -5.86 22.65
N ALA A 240 9.60 -6.50 21.50
CA ALA A 240 10.57 -7.34 20.83
C ALA A 240 11.84 -6.56 20.42
N ALA A 241 11.67 -5.38 19.80
CA ALA A 241 12.77 -4.54 19.34
C ALA A 241 13.55 -3.87 20.49
N GLU A 242 12.90 -3.64 21.64
CA GLU A 242 13.52 -3.05 22.83
C GLU A 242 14.06 -4.09 23.83
N SER A 243 13.92 -5.39 23.52
CA SER A 243 14.40 -6.46 24.41
C SER A 243 15.91 -6.37 24.66
N PRO A 244 16.40 -6.76 25.86
CA PRO A 244 17.82 -6.76 26.18
C PRO A 244 18.64 -7.52 25.13
N GLY A 245 19.75 -6.92 24.70
CA GLY A 245 20.64 -7.51 23.69
C GLY A 245 20.13 -7.49 22.24
N PHE A 246 18.88 -7.04 21.97
CA PHE A 246 18.33 -7.02 20.62
C PHE A 246 19.23 -6.32 19.61
N VAL A 247 19.77 -5.15 19.98
CA VAL A 247 20.66 -4.31 19.15
C VAL A 247 21.91 -5.03 18.64
N ASN A 248 22.34 -6.08 19.33
CA ASN A 248 23.55 -6.85 19.00
C ASN A 248 23.26 -8.14 18.23
N LEU A 249 21.99 -8.45 17.96
CA LEU A 249 21.64 -9.66 17.23
C LEU A 249 22.04 -9.56 15.75
N PRO A 250 22.49 -10.67 15.14
CA PRO A 250 22.48 -10.81 13.70
C PRO A 250 21.09 -10.54 13.14
N TRP A 251 21.01 -9.96 11.93
CA TRP A 251 19.74 -9.53 11.35
C TRP A 251 18.69 -10.65 11.27
N GLU A 252 19.08 -11.86 10.85
CA GLU A 252 18.12 -12.96 10.70
C GLU A 252 17.53 -13.43 12.04
N GLU A 253 18.31 -13.37 13.13
CA GLU A 253 17.82 -13.66 14.49
C GLU A 253 16.89 -12.56 15.01
N ALA A 254 17.26 -11.29 14.77
CA ALA A 254 16.41 -10.14 15.11
C ALA A 254 15.08 -10.21 14.35
N ARG A 255 15.12 -10.52 13.05
CA ARG A 255 13.95 -10.72 12.19
C ARG A 255 13.07 -11.86 12.71
N ALA A 256 13.64 -13.02 13.05
CA ALA A 256 12.90 -14.14 13.62
C ALA A 256 12.16 -13.74 14.92
N ARG A 257 12.81 -12.93 15.77
CA ARG A 257 12.17 -12.39 16.99
C ARG A 257 11.02 -11.44 16.67
N LEU A 258 11.19 -10.54 15.70
CA LEU A 258 10.14 -9.61 15.27
C LEU A 258 8.94 -10.34 14.64
N LEU A 259 9.17 -11.47 13.94
CA LEU A 259 8.10 -12.29 13.38
C LEU A 259 7.15 -12.84 14.45
N LEU A 260 7.67 -13.20 15.62
CA LEU A 260 6.86 -13.70 16.75
C LEU A 260 5.87 -12.65 17.28
N ALA A 261 6.16 -11.35 17.08
CA ALA A 261 5.24 -10.27 17.42
C ALA A 261 4.05 -10.14 16.46
N LYS A 262 4.01 -10.94 15.37
CA LYS A 262 2.95 -10.95 14.35
C LYS A 262 2.68 -9.53 13.79
N PRO A 263 3.68 -8.91 13.14
CA PRO A 263 3.61 -7.51 12.73
C PRO A 263 2.38 -7.22 11.86
N ASP A 264 1.60 -6.26 12.33
CA ASP A 264 0.42 -5.76 11.64
C ASP A 264 0.79 -4.64 10.65
N LYS A 265 0.12 -4.63 9.49
CA LYS A 265 0.29 -3.57 8.48
C LYS A 265 -0.49 -2.29 8.82
N TYR A 266 -1.53 -2.36 9.66
CA TYR A 266 -2.40 -1.22 9.99
C TYR A 266 -1.82 -0.33 11.08
N ARG A 267 -0.61 0.16 10.83
CA ARG A 267 0.19 0.98 11.73
C ARG A 267 0.71 2.19 10.95
N ASP A 268 1.04 3.24 11.68
CA ASP A 268 1.62 4.48 11.18
C ASP A 268 2.92 4.22 10.41
N LEU A 269 3.72 3.28 10.93
CA LEU A 269 4.85 2.67 10.27
C LEU A 269 4.62 1.17 10.12
N ASN A 270 4.56 0.69 8.88
CA ASN A 270 4.43 -0.72 8.58
C ASN A 270 5.81 -1.33 8.28
N LEU A 271 6.28 -2.17 9.22
CA LEU A 271 7.54 -2.92 9.12
C LEU A 271 7.36 -4.35 8.58
N ARG A 272 6.11 -4.77 8.31
CA ARG A 272 5.78 -6.15 7.94
C ARG A 272 6.53 -6.62 6.69
N ASN A 273 6.70 -5.74 5.71
CA ASN A 273 7.35 -6.04 4.44
C ASN A 273 8.85 -6.31 4.59
N LEU A 274 9.55 -5.50 5.38
CA LEU A 274 10.93 -5.74 5.84
C LEU A 274 11.03 -7.07 6.60
N ILE A 275 10.16 -7.28 7.59
CA ILE A 275 10.22 -8.45 8.49
C ILE A 275 9.86 -9.75 7.75
N LEU A 276 8.89 -9.76 6.84
CA LEU A 276 8.56 -10.95 6.06
C LEU A 276 9.55 -11.22 4.92
N ALA A 277 10.37 -10.23 4.55
CA ALA A 277 11.31 -10.32 3.43
C ALA A 277 10.64 -10.70 2.10
N LEU A 278 9.52 -10.04 1.77
CA LEU A 278 8.79 -10.29 0.52
C LEU A 278 9.64 -9.83 -0.69
N PRO A 279 10.01 -10.72 -1.64
CA PRO A 279 10.99 -10.39 -2.70
C PRO A 279 10.64 -9.18 -3.56
N HIS A 280 9.35 -8.96 -3.83
CA HIS A 280 8.88 -7.86 -4.69
C HIS A 280 8.34 -6.66 -3.92
N LYS A 281 8.46 -6.67 -2.59
CA LYS A 281 7.94 -5.62 -1.71
C LYS A 281 8.82 -5.48 -0.47
N HIS A 282 10.14 -5.50 -0.63
CA HIS A 282 11.08 -5.37 0.48
C HIS A 282 11.20 -3.91 0.91
N THR A 283 10.13 -3.39 1.50
CA THR A 283 9.99 -1.97 1.84
C THR A 283 9.67 -1.77 3.32
N VAL A 284 9.89 -0.57 3.82
CA VAL A 284 9.15 -0.02 4.96
C VAL A 284 8.15 0.99 4.45
N GLU A 285 7.01 1.10 5.12
CA GLU A 285 5.89 1.89 4.60
C GLU A 285 5.41 2.90 5.66
N LEU A 286 5.47 4.18 5.30
CA LEU A 286 4.88 5.26 6.10
C LEU A 286 3.44 5.47 5.63
N ARG A 287 2.49 5.34 6.57
CA ARG A 287 1.05 5.30 6.26
C ARG A 287 0.25 6.47 6.83
N ILE A 288 0.93 7.41 7.49
CA ILE A 288 0.31 8.51 8.26
C ILE A 288 -0.29 9.61 7.36
N LEU A 289 0.11 9.67 6.08
CA LEU A 289 -0.21 10.82 5.24
C LEU A 289 -1.68 10.81 4.79
N PRO A 290 -2.36 11.96 4.83
CA PRO A 290 -3.62 12.11 4.12
C PRO A 290 -3.38 12.05 2.59
N VAL A 291 -4.46 11.89 1.82
CA VAL A 291 -4.37 11.97 0.37
C VAL A 291 -4.08 13.40 -0.05
N HIS A 292 -3.03 13.58 -0.84
CA HIS A 292 -2.75 14.83 -1.52
C HIS A 292 -2.88 14.64 -3.03
N LEU A 293 -3.48 15.64 -3.68
CA LEU A 293 -3.50 15.73 -5.14
C LEU A 293 -2.40 16.63 -5.69
N HIS A 294 -1.53 17.16 -4.84
CA HIS A 294 -0.33 17.90 -5.25
C HIS A 294 0.88 17.14 -4.73
N ALA A 295 1.95 17.11 -5.52
CA ALA A 295 3.17 16.39 -5.21
C ALA A 295 3.96 17.05 -4.08
N GLY A 296 3.90 18.38 -3.92
CA GLY A 296 4.67 19.13 -2.92
C GLY A 296 4.58 18.54 -1.50
N PRO A 297 3.38 18.40 -0.92
CA PRO A 297 3.21 17.76 0.38
C PRO A 297 3.73 16.31 0.46
N ILE A 298 3.57 15.53 -0.62
CA ILE A 298 4.04 14.14 -0.68
C ILE A 298 5.57 14.10 -0.65
N VAL A 299 6.24 14.97 -1.43
CA VAL A 299 7.71 15.08 -1.47
C VAL A 299 8.26 15.56 -0.13
N GLN A 300 7.63 16.54 0.52
CA GLN A 300 8.04 17.01 1.84
C GLN A 300 7.94 15.90 2.89
N ALA A 301 6.86 15.12 2.87
CA ALA A 301 6.70 13.99 3.75
C ALA A 301 7.66 12.84 3.42
N ALA A 302 7.99 12.64 2.14
CA ALA A 302 9.01 11.68 1.72
C ALA A 302 10.39 12.06 2.23
N ALA A 303 10.77 13.35 2.15
CA ALA A 303 12.02 13.85 2.70
C ALA A 303 12.11 13.65 4.23
N LEU A 304 11.01 13.89 4.97
CA LEU A 304 10.95 13.58 6.40
C LEU A 304 11.10 12.08 6.68
N GLY A 305 10.43 11.23 5.89
CA GLY A 305 10.56 9.78 5.96
C GLY A 305 12.01 9.34 5.72
N GLU A 306 12.65 9.87 4.68
CA GLU A 306 14.06 9.60 4.38
C GLU A 306 14.98 10.03 5.52
N ALA A 307 14.77 11.21 6.11
CA ALA A 307 15.56 11.67 7.26
C ALA A 307 15.42 10.72 8.47
N LEU A 308 14.21 10.24 8.78
CA LEU A 308 13.98 9.24 9.84
C LEU A 308 14.73 7.93 9.56
N LEU A 309 14.73 7.48 8.31
CA LEU A 309 15.42 6.26 7.90
C LEU A 309 16.94 6.42 7.95
N ARG A 310 17.48 7.54 7.45
CA ARG A 310 18.90 7.89 7.57
C ARG A 310 19.32 7.95 9.03
N ARG A 311 18.53 8.57 9.90
CA ARG A 311 18.81 8.59 11.35
C ARG A 311 18.82 7.20 11.96
N SER A 312 17.92 6.32 11.53
CA SER A 312 17.83 4.98 12.09
C SER A 312 19.09 4.13 11.83
N ILE A 313 19.75 4.31 10.68
CA ILE A 313 20.94 3.54 10.30
C ILE A 313 22.25 4.08 10.90
N VAL A 314 22.23 5.25 11.56
CA VAL A 314 23.38 5.79 12.29
C VAL A 314 23.67 4.91 13.52
N GLU A 315 24.95 4.65 13.79
CA GLU A 315 25.39 3.76 14.88
C GLU A 315 25.02 4.29 16.27
N LEU A 316 25.00 5.62 16.44
CA LEU A 316 24.60 6.28 17.67
C LEU A 316 23.15 5.86 18.01
N PRO A 317 22.91 5.25 19.19
CA PRO A 317 21.58 4.81 19.57
C PRO A 317 20.60 5.98 19.62
N VAL A 318 19.35 5.75 19.20
CA VAL A 318 18.24 6.62 19.57
C VAL A 318 17.87 6.28 21.02
N GLU A 319 17.80 7.29 21.88
CA GLU A 319 17.45 7.08 23.28
C GLU A 319 16.01 6.59 23.44
N ARG A 320 15.79 5.73 24.42
CA ARG A 320 14.44 5.30 24.80
C ARG A 320 13.73 6.44 25.52
N ARG A 321 12.60 6.90 24.98
CA ARG A 321 11.81 8.00 25.55
C ARG A 321 10.31 7.69 25.44
N PRO A 322 9.48 8.17 26.37
CA PRO A 322 8.03 8.10 26.21
C PRO A 322 7.59 8.97 25.01
N PRO A 323 6.39 8.75 24.46
CA PRO A 323 5.83 9.59 23.40
C PRO A 323 5.77 11.06 23.83
N LEU A 324 6.34 11.95 23.02
CA LEU A 324 6.29 13.38 23.23
C LEU A 324 4.95 13.96 22.78
N ARG A 325 4.45 14.93 23.53
CA ARG A 325 3.25 15.67 23.14
C ARG A 325 3.58 16.57 21.95
N PRO A 326 2.73 16.64 20.90
CA PRO A 326 2.96 17.54 19.79
C PRO A 326 3.05 19.00 20.24
N GLY A 327 4.01 19.73 19.69
CA GLY A 327 4.26 21.14 20.00
C GLY A 327 5.70 21.55 19.67
N PRO A 328 6.04 22.84 19.83
CA PRO A 328 7.34 23.39 19.41
C PRO A 328 8.55 22.67 20.02
N GLU A 329 8.46 22.26 21.28
CA GLU A 329 9.54 21.52 21.94
C GLU A 329 9.77 20.14 21.32
N ALA A 330 8.69 19.42 20.98
CA ALA A 330 8.79 18.10 20.36
C ALA A 330 9.28 18.20 18.90
N ASP A 331 8.90 19.27 18.18
CA ASP A 331 9.41 19.56 16.84
C ASP A 331 10.89 19.91 16.85
N ALA A 332 11.34 20.73 17.82
CA ALA A 332 12.75 21.04 18.02
C ALA A 332 13.55 19.78 18.39
N ALA A 333 13.03 18.94 19.29
CA ALA A 333 13.66 17.69 19.67
C ALA A 333 13.75 16.70 18.49
N LEU A 334 12.70 16.59 17.67
CA LEU A 334 12.73 15.77 16.45
C LEU A 334 13.78 16.30 15.47
N SER A 335 13.83 17.61 15.25
CA SER A 335 14.79 18.22 14.31
C SER A 335 16.23 17.97 14.76
N ALA A 336 16.53 18.20 16.04
CA ALA A 336 17.84 17.92 16.62
C ALA A 336 18.24 16.44 16.52
N GLU A 337 17.27 15.52 16.68
CA GLU A 337 17.52 14.09 16.50
C GLU A 337 17.85 13.73 15.05
N LEU A 338 17.18 14.36 14.07
CA LEU A 338 17.42 14.12 12.65
C LEU A 338 18.75 14.70 12.17
N GLU A 339 19.19 15.85 12.70
CA GLU A 339 20.48 16.48 12.38
C GLU A 339 21.68 15.57 12.71
N VAL A 340 21.54 14.62 13.64
CA VAL A 340 22.59 13.63 13.96
C VAL A 340 23.02 12.85 12.70
N ALA A 341 22.08 12.59 11.78
CA ALA A 341 22.37 11.89 10.53
C ALA A 341 23.10 12.75 9.48
N GLU A 342 23.05 14.07 9.62
CA GLU A 342 23.65 15.02 8.67
C GLU A 342 25.09 15.39 9.05
N ARG A 343 25.51 15.08 10.27
CA ARG A 343 26.89 15.35 10.72
C ARG A 343 27.86 14.46 9.95
N PRO A 344 28.90 15.02 9.30
CA PRO A 344 29.94 14.22 8.68
C PRO A 344 30.54 13.29 9.73
N ARG A 345 30.79 12.02 9.37
CA ARG A 345 31.56 11.09 10.21
C ARG A 345 32.94 11.71 10.45
N ARG A 346 33.13 12.41 11.57
CA ARG A 346 34.45 12.87 11.98
C ARG A 346 35.27 11.64 12.36
N GLY A 347 36.24 11.27 11.52
CA GLY A 347 37.31 10.33 11.88
C GLY A 347 37.24 8.97 11.20
N ALA A 348 37.60 8.93 9.91
CA ALA A 348 38.27 7.79 9.29
C ALA A 348 39.20 8.35 8.21
N ASP A 349 40.18 9.15 8.64
CA ASP A 349 41.44 9.46 7.92
C ASP A 349 42.23 10.48 8.75
N ALA A 350 42.92 9.97 9.76
CA ALA A 350 44.09 10.60 10.38
C ALA A 350 44.84 9.50 11.13
N GLY A 351 45.64 8.74 10.40
CA GLY A 351 46.48 7.66 10.91
C GLY A 351 47.35 7.12 9.80
N GLY A 352 48.30 7.96 9.35
CA GLY A 352 49.48 7.52 8.60
C GLY A 352 50.53 6.92 9.53
#